data_AF-A0A661I8W9-F1
#
_entry.id   AF-A0A661I8W9-F1
#
_cell.length_a   1.000
_cell.length_b   1.000
_cell.length_c   1.000
_cell.angle_alpha   90.00
_cell.angle_beta   90.00
_cell.angle_gamma   90.00
#
_symmetry.space_group_name_H-M   'P 1'
#
loop_
_entity.id
_entity.type
_entity.pdbx_description
1 polymer ?
#
loop_
_entity_poly.entity_id
_entity_poly.type
_entity_poly.pdbx_seq_one_letter_code
_entity_poly.pdbx_strand_id
1 'polypeptide(L)'
;ELSMEALKLAAEIAEIGNKASVSDAGVGAQIALTGVIGGVLNVLINLKDIKDEKFVEDMKRRCAELESEAKMLAERVLAKVKFTIAEAER
;
A
#
# COMPACT_ATOMS: atom_id res chain seq x y z
N GLU A 1 2.12 4.11 -8.15
CA GLU A 1 3.09 3.00 -8.31
C GLU A 1 4.28 3.12 -7.35
N LEU A 2 5.01 4.24 -7.31
CA LEU A 2 6.09 4.43 -6.32
C LEU A 2 5.65 4.22 -4.86
N SER A 3 4.45 4.67 -4.48
CA SER A 3 3.91 4.36 -3.14
C SER A 3 3.68 2.87 -2.92
N MET A 4 3.36 2.10 -3.97
CA MET A 4 3.25 0.64 -3.87
C MET A 4 4.63 -0.01 -3.69
N GLU A 5 5.67 0.52 -4.34
CA GLU A 5 7.05 0.08 -4.12
C GLU A 5 7.52 0.36 -2.69
N ALA A 6 7.23 1.57 -2.18
CA ALA A 6 7.50 1.92 -0.78
C ALA A 6 6.78 0.97 0.19
N LEU A 7 5.53 0.58 -0.12
CA LEU A 7 4.79 -0.39 0.67
C LEU A 7 5.43 -1.79 0.64
N LYS A 8 5.95 -2.23 -0.51
CA LYS A 8 6.70 -3.50 -0.64
C LYS A 8 7.97 -3.48 0.20
N LEU A 9 8.71 -2.37 0.19
CA LEU A 9 9.89 -2.20 1.06
C LEU A 9 9.51 -2.20 2.54
N ALA A 10 8.43 -1.51 2.93
CA ALA A 10 7.94 -1.55 4.30
C ALA A 10 7.58 -2.98 4.75
N ALA A 11 7.03 -3.79 3.84
CA ALA A 11 6.75 -5.19 4.12
C ALA A 11 8.02 -6.03 4.33
N GLU A 12 9.06 -5.81 3.52
CA GLU A 12 10.35 -6.46 3.72
C GLU A 12 10.98 -6.06 5.07
N ILE A 13 10.96 -4.76 5.41
CA ILE A 13 11.46 -4.26 6.70
C ILE A 13 10.70 -4.88 7.87
N ALA A 14 9.39 -5.09 7.76
CA ALA A 14 8.60 -5.74 8.81
C ALA A 14 8.97 -7.23 9.01
N GLU A 15 9.53 -7.90 8.01
CA GLU A 15 9.94 -9.30 8.10
C GLU A 15 11.38 -9.47 8.61
N ILE A 16 12.33 -8.70 8.08
CA ILE A 16 13.77 -8.91 8.31
C ILE A 16 14.47 -7.74 9.01
N GLY A 17 13.77 -6.62 9.20
CA GLY A 17 14.34 -5.42 9.80
C GLY A 17 14.57 -5.51 11.30
N ASN A 18 15.09 -4.42 11.86
CA ASN A 18 15.30 -4.32 13.30
C ASN A 18 13.96 -4.36 14.06
N LYS A 19 13.77 -5.39 14.89
CA LYS A 19 12.55 -5.58 15.70
C LYS A 19 12.28 -4.37 16.62
N ALA A 20 13.32 -3.70 17.11
CA ALA A 20 13.17 -2.54 17.99
C ALA A 20 12.54 -1.32 17.29
N SER A 21 12.54 -1.29 15.95
CA SER A 21 11.93 -0.22 15.13
C SER A 21 10.84 -0.76 14.21
N VAL A 22 10.23 -1.91 14.54
CA VAL A 22 9.22 -2.55 13.69
C VAL A 22 7.97 -1.69 13.51
N SER A 23 7.68 -0.79 14.46
CA SER A 23 6.61 0.20 14.35
C SER A 23 6.77 1.11 13.12
N ASP A 24 8.00 1.48 12.77
CA ASP A 24 8.28 2.39 11.65
C ASP A 24 7.92 1.75 10.31
N ALA A 25 8.08 0.43 10.19
CA ALA A 25 7.61 -0.34 9.05
C ALA A 25 6.08 -0.30 8.94
N GLY A 26 5.37 -0.42 10.07
CA GLY A 26 3.92 -0.30 10.12
C GLY A 26 3.43 1.10 9.72
N VAL A 27 4.05 2.15 10.26
CA VAL A 27 3.73 3.54 9.92
C VAL A 27 4.02 3.82 8.45
N GLY A 28 5.20 3.44 7.96
CA GLY A 28 5.60 3.59 6.56
C GLY A 28 4.64 2.88 5.61
N ALA A 29 4.19 1.67 5.95
CA ALA A 29 3.19 0.94 5.17
C ALA A 29 1.85 1.69 5.09
N GLN A 30 1.37 2.29 6.19
CA GLN A 30 0.12 3.05 6.16
C GLN A 30 0.24 4.34 5.33
N ILE A 31 1.34 5.07 5.44
CA ILE A 31 1.61 6.25 4.61
C ILE A 31 1.66 5.87 3.12
N ALA A 32 2.34 4.77 2.81
CA ALA A 32 2.46 4.26 1.46
C ALA A 32 1.10 3.82 0.88
N LEU A 33 0.26 3.14 1.67
CA LEU A 33 -1.12 2.82 1.31
C LEU A 33 -1.91 4.10 0.99
N THR A 34 -1.86 5.10 1.87
CA THR A 34 -2.55 6.39 1.62
C THR A 34 -2.09 7.03 0.31
N GLY A 35 -0.80 6.95 -0.02
CA GLY A 35 -0.27 7.41 -1.31
C GLY A 35 -0.85 6.66 -2.51
N VAL A 36 -0.99 5.33 -2.42
CA VAL A 36 -1.65 4.53 -3.48
C VAL A 36 -3.10 4.96 -3.66
N ILE A 37 -3.87 5.04 -2.57
CA ILE A 37 -5.28 5.43 -2.60
C ILE A 37 -5.45 6.85 -3.16
N GLY A 38 -4.63 7.81 -2.72
CA GLY A 38 -4.65 9.18 -3.24
C GLY A 38 -4.39 9.22 -4.75
N GLY A 39 -3.40 8.46 -5.23
CA GLY A 39 -3.12 8.34 -6.67
C GLY A 39 -4.29 7.75 -7.45
N VAL A 40 -4.89 6.66 -6.95
CA VAL A 40 -6.07 6.03 -7.56
C VAL A 40 -7.24 7.01 -7.67
N LEU A 41 -7.58 7.71 -6.59
CA LEU A 41 -8.69 8.67 -6.58
C LEU A 41 -8.45 9.81 -7.59
N ASN A 42 -7.22 10.32 -7.67
CA ASN A 42 -6.84 11.36 -8.63
C ASN A 42 -6.94 10.89 -10.09
N VAL A 43 -6.60 9.63 -10.37
CA VAL A 43 -6.81 9.07 -11.71
C VAL A 43 -8.30 8.99 -12.01
N LEU A 44 -9.08 8.35 -11.12
CA LEU A 44 -10.51 8.09 -11.36
C LEU A 44 -11.32 9.37 -11.60
N ILE A 45 -11.03 10.47 -10.88
CA ILE A 45 -11.74 11.74 -11.09
C ILE A 45 -11.41 12.39 -12.44
N ASN A 46 -10.20 12.19 -12.97
CA ASN A 46 -9.76 12.74 -14.24
C ASN A 46 -10.19 11.89 -15.45
N LEU A 47 -10.56 10.61 -15.25
CA LEU A 47 -11.02 9.74 -16.35
C LEU A 47 -12.34 10.19 -16.99
N LYS A 48 -13.18 10.94 -16.27
CA LYS A 48 -14.51 11.37 -16.76
C LYS A 48 -14.46 12.25 -18.02
N ASP A 49 -13.34 12.92 -18.25
CA ASP A 49 -13.15 13.87 -19.34
C ASP A 49 -12.44 13.22 -20.56
N ILE A 50 -12.10 11.93 -20.49
CA ILE A 50 -11.37 11.18 -21.52
C ILE A 50 -12.34 10.39 -22.40
N LYS A 51 -12.21 10.54 -23.73
CA LYS A 51 -13.08 9.89 -24.73
C LYS A 51 -12.61 8.50 -25.18
N ASP A 52 -11.34 8.16 -24.97
CA ASP A 52 -10.79 6.85 -25.31
C ASP A 52 -11.29 5.80 -24.30
N GLU A 53 -12.34 5.07 -24.67
CA GLU A 53 -12.99 4.07 -23.81
C GLU A 53 -12.03 2.96 -23.38
N LYS A 54 -11.13 2.54 -24.27
CA LYS A 54 -10.16 1.48 -23.97
C LYS A 54 -9.18 1.97 -22.91
N PHE A 55 -8.65 3.18 -23.07
CA PHE A 55 -7.78 3.79 -22.06
C PHE A 55 -8.49 3.92 -20.70
N VAL A 56 -9.75 4.34 -20.70
CA VAL A 56 -10.54 4.47 -19.46
C VAL A 56 -10.72 3.11 -18.78
N GLU A 57 -11.04 2.05 -19.53
CA GLU A 57 -11.18 0.70 -18.98
C GLU A 57 -9.86 0.16 -18.42
N ASP A 58 -8.76 0.32 -19.17
CA ASP A 58 -7.42 -0.12 -18.78
C ASP A 58 -6.96 0.59 -17.48
N MET A 59 -7.21 1.90 -17.37
CA MET A 59 -6.87 2.66 -16.17
C MET A 59 -7.73 2.29 -14.96
N LYS A 60 -9.04 2.05 -15.14
CA LYS A 60 -9.91 1.58 -14.06
C LYS A 60 -9.46 0.23 -13.53
N ARG A 61 -9.13 -0.71 -14.43
CA ARG A 61 -8.60 -2.03 -14.08
C ARG A 61 -7.31 -1.91 -13.28
N ARG A 62 -6.35 -1.13 -13.80
CA ARG A 62 -5.06 -0.91 -13.13
C ARG A 62 -5.22 -0.27 -11.74
N CYS A 63 -6.12 0.71 -11.59
CA CYS A 63 -6.41 1.33 -10.31
C CYS A 63 -6.98 0.33 -9.31
N ALA A 64 -7.95 -0.50 -9.73
CA ALA A 64 -8.56 -1.51 -8.87
C ALA A 64 -7.55 -2.56 -8.40
N GLU A 65 -6.67 -3.02 -9.30
CA GLU A 65 -5.58 -3.94 -8.97
C GLU A 65 -4.62 -3.33 -7.95
N LEU A 66 -4.14 -2.10 -8.20
CA LEU A 66 -3.21 -1.41 -7.28
C LEU A 66 -3.83 -1.18 -5.90
N GLU A 67 -5.09 -0.74 -5.86
CA GLU A 67 -5.80 -0.52 -4.60
C GLU A 67 -5.96 -1.82 -3.80
N SER A 68 -6.35 -2.91 -4.47
CA SER A 68 -6.53 -4.21 -3.82
C SER A 68 -5.20 -4.78 -3.32
N GLU A 69 -4.15 -4.77 -4.14
CA GLU A 69 -2.82 -5.27 -3.77
C GLU A 69 -2.25 -4.47 -2.60
N ALA A 70 -2.39 -3.13 -2.62
CA ALA A 70 -1.89 -2.26 -1.56
C ALA A 70 -2.63 -2.50 -0.23
N LYS A 71 -3.96 -2.61 -0.24
CA LYS A 71 -4.74 -2.87 0.99
C LYS A 71 -4.34 -4.20 1.63
N MET A 72 -4.32 -5.27 0.84
CA MET A 72 -3.93 -6.60 1.33
C MET A 72 -2.52 -6.60 1.92
N LEU A 73 -1.57 -5.94 1.23
CA LEU A 73 -0.19 -5.87 1.69
C LEU A 73 -0.06 -5.06 2.98
N ALA A 74 -0.69 -3.89 3.06
CA ALA A 74 -0.66 -3.04 4.25
C ALA A 74 -1.28 -3.71 5.48
N GLU A 75 -2.38 -4.46 5.29
CA GLU A 75 -2.99 -5.27 6.36
C GLU A 75 -2.03 -6.36 6.85
N ARG A 76 -1.36 -7.07 5.94
CA ARG A 76 -0.36 -8.08 6.27
C ARG A 76 0.81 -7.47 7.07
N VAL A 77 1.31 -6.32 6.65
CA VAL A 77 2.38 -5.61 7.38
C VAL A 77 1.91 -5.23 8.78
N LEU A 78 0.72 -4.66 8.91
CA LEU A 78 0.19 -4.25 10.20
C LEU A 78 0.00 -5.45 11.15
N ALA A 79 -0.46 -6.60 10.63
CA ALA A 79 -0.59 -7.83 11.41
C ALA A 79 0.79 -8.33 11.89
N LYS A 80 1.80 -8.35 11.01
CA LYS A 80 3.17 -8.75 11.36
C LYS A 80 3.79 -7.85 12.42
N VAL A 81 3.60 -6.53 12.28
CA VAL A 81 4.09 -5.54 13.24
C VAL A 81 3.48 -5.76 14.61
N LYS A 82 2.14 -5.88 14.69
CA LYS A 82 1.43 -6.15 15.96
C LYS A 82 1.87 -7.46 16.61
N PHE A 83 2.04 -8.52 15.81
CA PHE A 83 2.57 -9.79 16.30
C PHE A 83 3.97 -9.63 16.89
N THR A 84 4.86 -8.94 16.19
CA THR A 84 6.24 -8.71 16.64
C THR A 84 6.31 -7.90 17.94
N ILE A 85 5.46 -6.89 18.08
CA ILE A 85 5.34 -6.10 19.31
C ILE A 85 4.89 -7.00 20.48
N ALA A 86 3.84 -7.81 20.28
CA ALA A 86 3.32 -8.70 21.32
C ALA A 86 4.28 -9.85 21.71
N GLU A 87 5.22 -10.22 20.83
CA GLU A 87 6.29 -11.18 21.15
C GLU A 87 7.41 -10.52 21.98
N ALA A 88 7.66 -9.22 21.81
CA ALA A 88 8.71 -8.50 22.54
C ALA A 88 8.32 -8.18 23.99
N GLU A 89 7.02 -8.17 24.30
CA GLU A 89 6.49 -7.95 25.65
C GLU A 89 6.44 -9.23 26.52
N ARG A 90 6.73 -10.39 25.93
CA ARG A 90 6.79 -11.69 26.63
C ARG A 90 8.19 -11.99 27.14
#